data_AF-L1M9Q6-F1
#
_entry.id   AF-L1M9Q6-F1
#
_cell.length_a   1.000
_cell.length_b   1.000
_cell.length_c   1.000
_cell.angle_alpha   90.00
_cell.angle_beta   90.00
_cell.angle_gamma   90.00
#
_symmetry.space_group_name_H-M   'P 1'
#
loop_
_entity.id
_entity.type
_entity.pdbx_description
1 polymer ?
#
loop_
_entity_poly.entity_id
_entity_poly.type
_entity_poly.pdbx_seq_one_letter_code
_entity_poly.pdbx_strand_id
1 'polypeptide(L)'
;MHTKKVPTPLFKVSTPDSRQLTTIQPMRLIKMTGGLGNQMFIYALYLRMRRDFPHTRIDLSDMQHYHAHHGYEMHRVFALPQTEFCIPQWMKKVMEFVFFKTILERHQKGSLKAYREAHFWPLIYYKGFYQSERYFEDFKDEIREAFTFNAELLSDKTRQLAQEMQQCMSISLHVRRGDYLLPQFFQNLGSVCTAEYYQRAVNFMHEQFPRRSLLCFLR
;
A
#
# COMPACT_ATOMS: atom_id res chain seq x y z
N MET A 1 -12.25 20.06 34.31
CA MET A 1 -11.74 18.73 33.92
C MET A 1 -12.87 17.96 33.24
N HIS A 2 -12.95 17.99 31.91
CA HIS A 2 -13.92 17.23 31.13
C HIS A 2 -13.17 16.34 30.15
N THR A 3 -13.11 15.04 30.45
CA THR A 3 -12.55 14.02 29.55
C THR A 3 -13.63 13.60 28.56
N LYS A 4 -13.49 14.02 27.30
CA LYS A 4 -14.32 13.52 26.18
C LYS A 4 -13.91 12.07 25.88
N LYS A 5 -14.85 11.13 26.02
CA LYS A 5 -14.72 9.75 25.54
C LYS A 5 -14.66 9.76 24.01
N VAL A 6 -13.61 9.16 23.45
CA VAL A 6 -13.50 8.85 22.01
C VAL A 6 -14.34 7.60 21.72
N PRO A 7 -15.20 7.58 20.69
CA PRO A 7 -16.02 6.42 20.37
C PRO A 7 -15.19 5.34 19.67
N THR A 8 -15.20 4.13 20.22
CA THR A 8 -14.63 2.92 19.61
C THR A 8 -15.59 2.40 18.53
N PRO A 9 -15.13 2.06 17.31
CA PRO A 9 -16.00 1.46 16.31
C PRO A 9 -16.36 0.03 16.74
N LEU A 10 -17.67 -0.21 16.97
CA LEU A 10 -18.23 -1.54 17.18
C LEU A 10 -18.18 -2.32 15.87
N PHE A 11 -17.13 -3.13 15.68
CA PHE A 11 -17.20 -4.26 14.76
C PHE A 11 -18.18 -5.29 15.34
N LYS A 12 -19.35 -5.43 14.71
CA LYS A 12 -20.28 -6.52 15.00
C LYS A 12 -19.64 -7.84 14.56
N VAL A 13 -19.11 -8.59 15.52
CA VAL A 13 -18.71 -9.99 15.32
C VAL A 13 -19.98 -10.81 15.27
N SER A 14 -20.35 -11.30 14.08
CA SER A 14 -21.40 -12.30 13.92
C SER A 14 -20.95 -13.61 14.59
N THR A 15 -21.74 -14.12 15.53
CA THR A 15 -21.55 -15.44 16.16
C THR A 15 -21.64 -16.55 15.10
N PRO A 16 -20.68 -17.49 15.04
CA PRO A 16 -20.72 -18.56 14.04
C PRO A 16 -21.73 -19.65 14.45
N ASP A 17 -22.47 -20.11 13.44
CA ASP A 17 -23.41 -21.22 13.51
C ASP A 17 -22.70 -22.54 13.83
N SER A 18 -23.30 -23.33 14.71
CA SER A 18 -22.69 -24.45 15.46
C SER A 18 -22.46 -25.75 14.66
N ARG A 19 -22.35 -25.66 13.33
CA ARG A 19 -22.15 -26.82 12.44
C ARG A 19 -21.16 -26.56 11.32
N GLN A 20 -19.93 -26.18 11.66
CA GLN A 20 -18.80 -26.29 10.73
C GLN A 20 -17.65 -26.98 11.46
N LEU A 21 -17.33 -28.20 11.03
CA LEU A 21 -16.04 -28.84 11.29
C LEU A 21 -14.96 -27.78 11.04
N THR A 22 -14.19 -27.45 12.08
CA THR A 22 -13.10 -26.48 12.06
C THR A 22 -12.03 -26.94 11.07
N THR A 23 -12.27 -26.63 9.79
CA THR A 23 -11.26 -26.75 8.75
C THR A 23 -10.21 -25.72 9.13
N ILE A 24 -9.02 -26.18 9.54
CA ILE A 24 -7.90 -25.30 9.87
C ILE A 24 -7.64 -24.45 8.64
N GLN A 25 -8.11 -23.20 8.66
CA GLN A 25 -7.92 -22.30 7.54
C GLN A 25 -6.44 -21.90 7.51
N PRO A 26 -5.79 -21.99 6.34
CA PRO A 26 -4.37 -21.72 6.27
C PRO A 26 -4.10 -20.26 6.60
N MET A 27 -3.06 -20.03 7.39
CA MET A 27 -2.60 -18.70 7.73
C MET A 27 -1.94 -18.09 6.50
N ARG A 28 -2.33 -16.85 6.18
CA ARG A 28 -1.88 -16.13 4.99
C ARG A 28 -0.99 -14.99 5.41
N LEU A 29 0.22 -14.98 4.89
CA LEU A 29 1.24 -14.03 5.28
C LEU A 29 1.64 -13.20 4.07
N ILE A 30 1.62 -11.87 4.19
CA ILE A 30 2.00 -10.96 3.11
C ILE A 30 3.29 -10.25 3.51
N LYS A 31 4.32 -10.37 2.68
CA LYS A 31 5.61 -9.70 2.90
C LYS A 31 5.46 -8.19 2.70
N MET A 32 5.82 -7.39 3.72
CA MET A 32 5.99 -5.95 3.58
C MET A 32 7.41 -5.59 3.14
N THR A 33 7.56 -4.71 2.16
CA THR A 33 8.89 -4.25 1.68
C THR A 33 8.80 -2.97 0.85
N GLY A 34 9.90 -2.22 0.78
CA GLY A 34 10.05 -1.00 -0.02
C GLY A 34 9.58 0.27 0.69
N GLY A 35 9.62 1.40 -0.03
CA GLY A 35 9.14 2.69 0.49
C GLY A 35 7.61 2.80 0.56
N LEU A 36 7.11 3.92 1.10
CA LEU A 36 5.68 4.18 1.38
C LEU A 36 4.73 3.75 0.25
N GLY A 37 5.00 4.12 -1.00
CA GLY A 37 4.13 3.75 -2.13
C GLY A 37 3.97 2.23 -2.32
N ASN A 38 5.06 1.47 -2.14
CA ASN A 38 5.01 0.01 -2.18
C ASN A 38 4.25 -0.55 -0.97
N GLN A 39 4.45 0.05 0.21
CA GLN A 39 3.72 -0.34 1.42
C GLN A 39 2.22 -0.13 1.25
N MET A 40 1.78 0.95 0.62
CA MET A 40 0.38 1.23 0.32
C MET A 40 -0.24 0.14 -0.56
N PHE A 41 0.41 -0.27 -1.67
CA PHE A 41 -0.14 -1.35 -2.51
C PHE A 41 -0.18 -2.70 -1.80
N ILE A 42 0.84 -3.02 -1.01
CA ILE A 42 0.87 -4.25 -0.20
C ILE A 42 -0.26 -4.22 0.85
N TYR A 43 -0.49 -3.08 1.48
CA TYR A 43 -1.55 -2.91 2.48
C TYR A 43 -2.94 -2.96 1.85
N ALA A 44 -3.12 -2.39 0.65
CA ALA A 44 -4.36 -2.47 -0.12
C ALA A 44 -4.74 -3.93 -0.42
N LEU A 45 -3.77 -4.75 -0.86
CA LEU A 45 -3.99 -6.19 -1.02
C LEU A 45 -4.35 -6.84 0.33
N TYR A 46 -3.64 -6.51 1.40
CA TYR A 46 -3.91 -7.05 2.74
C TYR A 46 -5.35 -6.78 3.19
N LEU A 47 -5.83 -5.55 3.08
CA LEU A 47 -7.19 -5.17 3.45
C LEU A 47 -8.23 -6.00 2.69
N ARG A 48 -8.07 -6.10 1.37
CA ARG A 48 -8.96 -6.90 0.54
C ARG A 48 -8.88 -8.40 0.88
N MET A 49 -7.69 -8.93 1.15
CA MET A 49 -7.52 -10.34 1.52
C MET A 49 -8.07 -10.66 2.90
N ARG A 50 -8.04 -9.71 3.85
CA ARG A 50 -8.62 -9.86 5.19
C ARG A 50 -10.12 -10.05 5.17
N ARG A 51 -10.82 -9.48 4.17
CA ARG A 51 -12.26 -9.69 3.95
C ARG A 51 -12.58 -11.17 3.70
N ASP A 52 -11.85 -11.78 2.77
CA ASP A 52 -12.09 -13.15 2.34
C ASP A 52 -11.41 -14.17 3.27
N PHE A 53 -10.30 -13.78 3.91
CA PHE A 53 -9.45 -14.65 4.74
C PHE A 53 -9.06 -13.95 6.06
N PRO A 54 -9.85 -14.12 7.13
CA PRO A 54 -9.62 -13.45 8.41
C PRO A 54 -8.24 -13.72 9.05
N HIS A 55 -7.60 -14.84 8.74
CA HIS A 55 -6.27 -15.19 9.24
C HIS A 55 -5.12 -14.62 8.39
N THR A 56 -5.38 -13.64 7.53
CA THR A 56 -4.33 -12.91 6.80
C THR A 56 -3.59 -11.96 7.73
N ARG A 57 -2.26 -11.88 7.62
CA ARG A 57 -1.39 -10.99 8.39
C ARG A 57 -0.25 -10.44 7.53
N ILE A 58 0.31 -9.31 7.95
CA ILE A 58 1.49 -8.69 7.31
C ILE A 58 2.75 -9.07 8.11
N ASP A 59 3.76 -9.55 7.39
CA ASP A 59 5.10 -9.82 7.92
C ASP A 59 6.02 -8.60 7.72
N LEU A 60 6.49 -8.00 8.83
CA LEU A 60 7.44 -6.87 8.84
C LEU A 60 8.89 -7.31 9.04
N SER A 61 9.20 -8.61 9.08
CA SER A 61 10.56 -9.10 9.37
C SER A 61 11.63 -8.52 8.45
N ASP A 62 11.30 -8.32 7.17
CA ASP A 62 12.23 -7.77 6.17
C ASP A 62 12.35 -6.25 6.26
N MET A 63 11.46 -5.57 6.99
CA MET A 63 11.51 -4.13 7.25
C MET A 63 12.37 -3.79 8.48
N GLN A 64 12.61 -4.73 9.39
CA GLN A 64 13.38 -4.49 10.63
C GLN A 64 14.81 -4.01 10.37
N HIS A 65 15.44 -4.49 9.30
CA HIS A 65 16.79 -4.11 8.89
C HIS A 65 16.79 -3.21 7.65
N TYR A 66 15.62 -2.73 7.24
CA TYR A 66 15.47 -1.91 6.05
C TYR A 66 15.60 -0.43 6.41
N HIS A 67 16.82 0.09 6.32
CA HIS A 67 17.12 1.49 6.62
C HIS A 67 16.82 2.44 5.46
N ALA A 68 16.50 1.92 4.28
CA ALA A 68 16.09 2.74 3.14
C ALA A 68 14.64 3.24 3.33
N HIS A 69 14.34 4.44 2.81
CA HIS A 69 12.98 4.98 2.72
C HIS A 69 12.20 5.07 4.05
N HIS A 70 12.85 5.48 5.15
CA HIS A 70 12.22 5.67 6.47
C HIS A 70 11.63 4.41 7.12
N GLY A 71 11.91 3.22 6.60
CA GLY A 71 11.38 1.97 7.15
C GLY A 71 9.86 1.85 6.94
N TYR A 72 9.14 1.32 7.93
CA TYR A 72 7.70 1.12 7.84
C TYR A 72 6.92 2.35 8.35
N GLU A 73 6.00 2.87 7.54
CA GLU A 73 5.41 4.20 7.75
C GLU A 73 3.88 4.20 7.90
N MET A 74 3.19 3.10 7.63
CA MET A 74 1.72 3.07 7.50
C MET A 74 0.98 3.54 8.77
N HIS A 75 1.42 3.12 9.96
CA HIS A 75 0.83 3.59 11.22
C HIS A 75 1.01 5.08 11.44
N ARG A 76 2.20 5.58 11.11
CA ARG A 76 2.53 6.99 11.31
C ARG A 76 1.72 7.86 10.37
N VAL A 77 1.74 7.55 9.08
CA VAL A 77 1.17 8.43 8.04
C VAL A 77 -0.38 8.37 8.02
N PHE A 78 -0.95 7.18 8.21
CA PHE A 78 -2.38 6.92 8.03
C PHE A 78 -3.13 6.54 9.32
N ALA A 79 -2.47 6.59 10.49
CA ALA A 79 -3.06 6.22 11.79
C ALA A 79 -3.68 4.81 11.82
N LEU A 80 -3.15 3.88 11.01
CA LEU A 80 -3.65 2.51 10.90
C LEU A 80 -3.33 1.68 12.16
N PRO A 81 -4.18 0.69 12.52
CA PRO A 81 -3.96 -0.13 13.71
C PRO A 81 -2.76 -1.07 13.54
N GLN A 82 -2.01 -1.28 14.63
CA GLN A 82 -0.91 -2.25 14.70
C GLN A 82 -1.48 -3.69 14.69
N THR A 83 -1.46 -4.32 13.52
CA THR A 83 -1.92 -5.70 13.30
C THR A 83 -0.84 -6.61 12.72
N GLU A 84 0.35 -6.06 12.55
CA GLU A 84 1.52 -6.65 11.92
C GLU A 84 2.37 -7.41 12.95
N PHE A 85 3.18 -8.35 12.46
CA PHE A 85 4.07 -9.14 13.30
C PHE A 85 5.43 -9.31 12.62
N CYS A 86 6.43 -9.69 13.42
CA CYS A 86 7.77 -10.00 12.95
C CYS A 86 8.08 -11.47 13.26
N ILE A 87 8.46 -12.22 12.25
CA ILE A 87 8.98 -13.57 12.33
C ILE A 87 10.50 -13.48 12.57
N PRO A 88 11.04 -14.12 13.62
CA PRO A 88 12.49 -14.21 13.79
C PRO A 88 13.16 -14.76 12.52
N GLN A 89 14.22 -14.12 12.04
CA GLN A 89 14.84 -14.44 10.73
C GLN A 89 15.27 -15.91 10.59
N TRP A 90 15.76 -16.52 11.67
CA TRP A 90 16.11 -17.94 11.68
C TRP A 90 14.87 -18.84 11.49
N MET A 91 13.75 -18.50 12.11
CA MET A 91 12.48 -19.22 12.01
C MET A 91 11.88 -19.08 10.60
N LYS A 92 12.01 -17.89 10.00
CA LYS A 92 11.57 -17.64 8.62
C LYS A 92 12.27 -18.55 7.61
N LYS A 93 13.59 -18.72 7.71
CA LYS A 93 14.34 -19.64 6.83
C LYS A 93 13.87 -21.09 6.96
N VAL A 94 13.60 -21.54 8.19
CA VAL A 94 13.11 -22.91 8.45
C VAL A 94 11.68 -23.07 7.92
N MET A 95 10.80 -22.12 8.17
CA MET A 95 9.41 -22.19 7.73
C MET A 95 9.25 -22.05 6.21
N GLU A 96 10.08 -21.21 5.56
CA GLU A 96 10.12 -21.09 4.10
C GLU A 96 10.45 -22.43 3.43
N PHE A 97 11.29 -23.25 4.05
CA PHE A 97 11.70 -24.54 3.51
C PHE A 97 10.67 -25.66 3.72
N VAL A 98 9.95 -25.65 4.84
CA VAL A 98 9.14 -26.81 5.27
C VAL A 98 7.63 -26.59 5.18
N PHE A 99 7.14 -25.37 5.39
CA PHE A 99 5.70 -25.11 5.62
C PHE A 99 5.06 -24.07 4.69
N PHE A 100 5.86 -23.30 3.95
CA PHE A 100 5.34 -22.20 3.14
C PHE A 100 5.11 -22.60 1.68
N LYS A 101 3.86 -22.45 1.22
CA LYS A 101 3.63 -22.21 -0.21
C LYS A 101 3.91 -20.74 -0.51
N THR A 102 5.01 -20.47 -1.22
CA THR A 102 5.31 -19.10 -1.67
C THR A 102 4.59 -18.79 -2.98
N ILE A 103 3.82 -17.70 -3.01
CA ILE A 103 3.16 -17.16 -4.21
C ILE A 103 3.83 -15.85 -4.59
N LEU A 104 4.41 -15.82 -5.79
CA LEU A 104 5.11 -14.67 -6.34
C LEU A 104 4.19 -13.91 -7.30
N GLU A 105 3.96 -12.63 -7.02
CA GLU A 105 3.12 -11.73 -7.81
C GLU A 105 3.54 -11.68 -9.29
N ARG A 106 4.84 -11.58 -9.56
CA ARG A 106 5.41 -11.57 -10.93
C ARG A 106 5.02 -12.79 -11.79
N HIS A 107 4.63 -13.91 -11.18
CA HIS A 107 4.19 -15.11 -11.92
C HIS A 107 2.69 -15.13 -12.20
N GLN A 108 1.92 -14.22 -11.60
CA GLN A 108 0.45 -14.23 -11.68
C GLN A 108 -0.10 -13.41 -12.85
N LYS A 109 0.73 -12.60 -13.53
CA LYS A 109 0.33 -11.76 -14.67
C LYS A 109 -0.92 -10.90 -14.36
N GLY A 110 -1.06 -10.42 -13.13
CA GLY A 110 -2.22 -9.63 -12.67
C GLY A 110 -3.47 -10.43 -12.32
N SER A 111 -3.41 -11.77 -12.27
CA SER A 111 -4.54 -12.63 -11.91
C SER A 111 -4.70 -12.79 -10.40
N LEU A 112 -5.94 -12.73 -9.93
CA LEU A 112 -6.32 -13.02 -8.54
C LEU A 112 -6.48 -14.50 -8.22
N LYS A 113 -6.39 -15.38 -9.22
CA LYS A 113 -6.69 -16.81 -9.08
C LYS A 113 -5.88 -17.48 -7.96
N ALA A 114 -4.54 -17.33 -7.98
CA ALA A 114 -3.67 -17.92 -6.95
C ALA A 114 -3.93 -17.41 -5.53
N TYR A 115 -4.53 -16.22 -5.39
CA TYR A 115 -4.85 -15.62 -4.09
C TYR A 115 -6.20 -16.12 -3.54
N ARG A 116 -7.10 -16.59 -4.41
CA ARG A 116 -8.43 -17.11 -4.04
C ARG A 116 -8.49 -18.62 -3.94
N GLU A 117 -7.57 -19.33 -4.61
CA GLU A 117 -7.52 -20.79 -4.59
C GLU A 117 -7.34 -21.36 -3.18
N ALA A 118 -7.95 -22.52 -2.95
CA ALA A 118 -7.71 -23.30 -1.75
C ALA A 118 -6.31 -23.92 -1.84
N HIS A 119 -5.50 -23.70 -0.82
CA HIS A 119 -4.18 -24.32 -0.71
C HIS A 119 -4.22 -25.32 0.44
N PHE A 120 -3.59 -26.49 0.22
CA PHE A 120 -3.45 -27.53 1.25
C PHE A 120 -2.38 -27.18 2.30
N TRP A 121 -1.54 -26.18 2.02
CA TRP A 121 -0.46 -25.77 2.90
C TRP A 121 -0.98 -25.00 4.10
N PRO A 122 -0.51 -25.29 5.33
CA PRO A 122 -0.98 -24.61 6.54
C PRO A 122 -0.60 -23.12 6.55
N LEU A 123 0.45 -22.76 5.82
CA LEU A 123 0.97 -21.40 5.71
C LEU A 123 1.21 -21.05 4.23
N ILE A 124 0.66 -19.91 3.81
CA ILE A 124 0.81 -19.38 2.45
C ILE A 124 1.49 -18.03 2.55
N TYR A 125 2.58 -17.84 1.79
CA TYR A 125 3.39 -16.64 1.85
C TYR A 125 3.41 -15.88 0.53
N TYR A 126 2.87 -14.67 0.53
CA TYR A 126 2.71 -13.84 -0.66
C TYR A 126 3.84 -12.81 -0.76
N LYS A 127 4.56 -12.82 -1.88
CA LYS A 127 5.65 -11.87 -2.17
C LYS A 127 5.35 -11.10 -3.45
N GLY A 128 5.33 -9.78 -3.37
CA GLY A 128 5.05 -8.89 -4.49
C GLY A 128 4.81 -7.46 -4.06
N PHE A 129 4.70 -6.55 -5.04
CA PHE A 129 4.32 -5.16 -4.80
C PHE A 129 2.86 -4.87 -5.14
N TYR A 130 2.20 -5.71 -5.95
CA TYR A 130 0.76 -5.62 -6.25
C TYR A 130 0.32 -4.25 -6.78
N GLN A 131 1.14 -3.63 -7.64
CA GLN A 131 0.97 -2.26 -8.13
C GLN A 131 -0.14 -2.10 -9.18
N SER A 132 -1.11 -3.01 -9.23
CA SER A 132 -2.26 -2.95 -10.13
C SER A 132 -3.54 -2.86 -9.30
N GLU A 133 -4.39 -1.88 -9.59
CA GLU A 133 -5.69 -1.72 -8.93
C GLU A 133 -6.57 -2.98 -9.06
N ARG A 134 -6.38 -3.79 -10.11
CA ARG A 134 -7.07 -5.06 -10.33
C ARG A 134 -7.01 -6.02 -9.13
N TYR A 135 -6.00 -5.89 -8.26
CA TYR A 135 -5.87 -6.73 -7.06
C TYR A 135 -6.92 -6.41 -5.98
N PHE A 136 -7.49 -5.21 -6.00
CA PHE A 136 -8.33 -4.66 -4.92
C PHE A 136 -9.40 -3.67 -5.40
N GLU A 137 -9.75 -3.70 -6.69
CA GLU A 137 -10.74 -2.81 -7.32
C GLU A 137 -12.09 -2.85 -6.61
N ASP A 138 -12.49 -4.02 -6.11
CA ASP A 138 -13.72 -4.26 -5.36
C ASP A 138 -13.68 -3.77 -3.90
N PHE A 139 -12.57 -3.18 -3.47
CA PHE A 139 -12.33 -2.69 -2.10
C PHE A 139 -11.76 -1.26 -2.08
N LYS A 140 -11.94 -0.52 -3.17
CA LYS A 140 -11.33 0.79 -3.40
C LYS A 140 -11.77 1.86 -2.39
N ASP A 141 -12.99 1.79 -1.89
CA ASP A 141 -13.53 2.84 -1.02
C ASP A 141 -12.99 2.69 0.41
N GLU A 142 -12.93 1.46 0.92
CA GLU A 142 -12.26 1.14 2.18
C GLU A 142 -10.76 1.42 2.13
N ILE A 143 -10.12 1.20 0.98
CA ILE A 143 -8.70 1.55 0.78
C ILE A 143 -8.50 3.07 0.81
N ARG A 144 -9.38 3.84 0.17
CA ARG A 144 -9.33 5.31 0.21
C ARG A 144 -9.53 5.84 1.63
N GLU A 145 -10.48 5.27 2.37
CA GLU A 145 -10.69 5.59 3.78
C GLU A 145 -9.44 5.29 4.61
N ALA A 146 -8.88 4.09 4.45
CA ALA A 146 -7.66 3.67 5.14
C ALA A 146 -6.43 4.53 4.81
N PHE A 147 -6.35 5.11 3.61
CA PHE A 147 -5.25 6.00 3.19
C PHE A 147 -5.57 7.48 3.35
N THR A 148 -6.43 7.81 4.31
CA THR A 148 -6.64 9.19 4.73
C THR A 148 -5.46 9.66 5.57
N PHE A 149 -4.81 10.74 5.16
CA PHE A 149 -3.68 11.32 5.89
C PHE A 149 -4.09 11.83 7.26
N ASN A 150 -3.24 11.63 8.26
CA ASN A 150 -3.41 12.30 9.55
C ASN A 150 -3.09 13.80 9.42
N ALA A 151 -4.14 14.63 9.39
CA ALA A 151 -4.03 16.09 9.26
C ALA A 151 -3.27 16.77 10.42
N GLU A 152 -3.10 16.09 11.56
CA GLU A 152 -2.32 16.59 12.69
C GLU A 152 -0.81 16.53 12.43
N LEU A 153 -0.36 15.67 11.52
CA LEU A 153 1.06 15.53 11.15
C LEU A 153 1.50 16.51 10.08
N LEU A 154 0.57 17.29 9.51
CA LEU A 154 0.90 18.28 8.49
C LEU A 154 1.69 19.42 9.13
N SER A 155 2.86 19.70 8.55
CA SER A 155 3.61 20.93 8.85
C SER A 155 2.78 22.16 8.50
N ASP A 156 3.06 23.30 9.13
CA ASP A 156 2.37 24.56 8.83
C ASP A 156 2.44 24.93 7.34
N LYS A 157 3.60 24.69 6.71
CA LYS A 157 3.79 24.90 5.26
C LYS A 157 2.86 24.01 4.44
N THR A 158 2.76 22.73 4.79
CA THR A 158 1.90 21.78 4.09
C THR A 158 0.42 22.13 4.30
N ARG A 159 0.05 22.55 5.50
CA ARG A 159 -1.31 22.98 5.84
C ARG A 159 -1.72 24.22 5.04
N GLN A 160 -0.84 25.21 4.96
CA GLN A 160 -1.06 26.41 4.17
C GLN A 160 -1.23 26.07 2.68
N LEU A 161 -0.32 25.26 2.12
CA LEU A 161 -0.42 24.84 0.72
C LEU A 161 -1.73 24.08 0.46
N ALA A 162 -2.15 23.21 1.37
CA ALA A 162 -3.42 22.50 1.25
C ALA A 162 -4.63 23.45 1.26
N GLN A 163 -4.61 24.52 2.06
CA GLN A 163 -5.65 25.55 2.07
C GLN A 163 -5.67 26.35 0.76
N GLU A 164 -4.51 26.75 0.25
CA GLU A 164 -4.40 27.43 -1.05
C GLU A 164 -4.95 26.55 -2.19
N MET A 165 -4.64 25.25 -2.15
CA MET A 165 -5.13 24.29 -3.13
C MET A 165 -6.65 24.08 -3.08
N GLN A 166 -7.30 24.33 -1.94
CA GLN A 166 -8.77 24.26 -1.81
C GLN A 166 -9.46 25.50 -2.39
N GLN A 167 -8.76 26.63 -2.50
CA GLN A 167 -9.34 27.89 -2.98
C GLN A 167 -9.28 28.05 -4.49
N CYS A 168 -8.52 27.19 -5.19
CA CYS A 168 -8.31 27.30 -6.62
C CYS A 168 -8.14 25.93 -7.28
N MET A 169 -8.28 25.90 -8.61
CA MET A 169 -7.88 24.73 -9.39
C MET A 169 -6.37 24.56 -9.25
N SER A 170 -5.95 23.37 -8.80
CA SER A 170 -4.54 23.06 -8.57
C SER A 170 -4.12 21.88 -9.41
N ILE A 171 -2.95 22.00 -10.04
CA ILE A 171 -2.37 20.96 -10.91
C ILE A 171 -1.07 20.52 -10.26
N SER A 172 -0.96 19.24 -9.95
CA SER A 172 0.27 18.66 -9.40
C SER A 172 1.04 17.94 -10.49
N LEU A 173 2.33 18.25 -10.64
CA LEU A 173 3.26 17.56 -11.51
C LEU A 173 4.36 16.91 -10.68
N HIS A 174 4.42 15.58 -10.71
CA HIS A 174 5.49 14.81 -10.07
C HIS A 174 6.54 14.44 -11.11
N VAL A 175 7.79 14.85 -10.89
CA VAL A 175 8.90 14.57 -11.81
C VAL A 175 9.84 13.55 -11.18
N ARG A 176 9.61 12.27 -11.48
CA ARG A 176 10.44 11.17 -10.97
C ARG A 176 11.61 10.88 -11.91
N ARG A 177 12.70 11.62 -11.74
CA ARG A 177 13.94 11.50 -12.56
C ARG A 177 15.20 11.28 -11.72
N GLY A 178 15.06 10.73 -10.52
CA GLY A 178 16.22 10.44 -9.66
C GLY A 178 17.03 9.25 -10.18
N ASP A 179 16.89 8.12 -9.51
CA ASP A 179 17.54 6.85 -9.85
C ASP A 179 17.23 6.36 -11.28
N TYR A 180 16.11 6.77 -11.87
CA TYR A 180 15.70 6.35 -13.22
C TYR A 180 16.67 6.80 -14.33
N LEU A 181 17.51 7.79 -14.06
CA LEU A 181 18.52 8.26 -15.01
C LEU A 181 19.84 7.48 -14.95
N LEU A 182 20.01 6.58 -13.97
CA LEU A 182 21.19 5.74 -13.91
C LEU A 182 21.23 4.78 -15.11
N PRO A 183 22.41 4.47 -15.68
CA PRO A 183 22.52 3.66 -16.91
C PRO A 183 21.75 2.34 -16.86
N GLN A 184 21.76 1.67 -15.71
CA GLN A 184 21.07 0.40 -15.48
C GLN A 184 19.52 0.48 -15.50
N PHE A 185 18.97 1.67 -15.28
CA PHE A 185 17.51 1.91 -15.23
C PHE A 185 17.01 2.73 -16.43
N PHE A 186 17.91 3.42 -17.14
CA PHE A 186 17.56 4.37 -18.19
C PHE A 186 16.69 3.76 -19.29
N GLN A 187 17.08 2.60 -19.83
CA GLN A 187 16.36 1.98 -20.95
C GLN A 187 14.90 1.65 -20.61
N ASN A 188 14.64 1.17 -19.39
CA ASN A 188 13.33 0.69 -18.97
C ASN A 188 12.47 1.77 -18.30
N LEU A 189 13.08 2.77 -17.66
CA LEU A 189 12.39 3.72 -16.78
C LEU A 189 12.70 5.19 -17.14
N GLY A 190 13.96 5.52 -17.40
CA GLY A 190 14.40 6.90 -17.68
C GLY A 190 13.97 7.43 -19.06
N SER A 191 13.77 6.54 -20.02
CA SER A 191 13.40 6.84 -21.40
C SER A 191 11.89 7.13 -21.60
N VAL A 192 11.05 6.79 -20.62
CA VAL A 192 9.58 6.91 -20.75
C VAL A 192 9.11 8.35 -20.57
N CYS A 193 9.53 9.01 -19.48
CA CYS A 193 9.12 10.38 -19.16
C CYS A 193 10.23 11.38 -19.54
N THR A 194 10.36 11.67 -20.84
CA THR A 194 11.35 12.62 -21.37
C THR A 194 11.06 14.06 -20.96
N ALA A 195 12.03 14.95 -21.15
CA ALA A 195 11.80 16.39 -20.97
C ALA A 195 10.68 16.88 -21.90
N GLU A 196 10.61 16.39 -23.15
CA GLU A 196 9.52 16.78 -24.06
C GLU A 196 8.15 16.23 -23.61
N TYR A 197 8.11 15.07 -22.94
CA TYR A 197 6.87 14.59 -22.35
C TYR A 197 6.34 15.57 -21.29
N TYR A 198 7.19 16.01 -20.35
CA TYR A 198 6.79 16.96 -19.32
C TYR A 198 6.41 18.33 -19.91
N GLN A 199 7.17 18.83 -20.90
CA GLN A 199 6.84 20.09 -21.56
C GLN A 199 5.49 20.03 -22.28
N ARG A 200 5.20 18.94 -23.01
CA ARG A 200 3.90 18.72 -23.64
C ARG A 200 2.78 18.62 -22.62
N ALA A 201 3.01 17.93 -21.50
CA ALA A 201 2.02 17.82 -20.43
C ALA A 201 1.70 19.20 -19.81
N VAL A 202 2.70 20.03 -19.55
CA VAL A 202 2.51 21.40 -19.03
C VAL A 202 1.74 22.26 -20.02
N ASN A 203 2.12 22.26 -21.30
CA ASN A 203 1.42 23.02 -22.34
C ASN A 203 -0.04 22.57 -22.47
N PHE A 204 -0.29 21.26 -22.51
CA PHE A 204 -1.62 20.68 -22.55
C PHE A 204 -2.47 21.14 -21.36
N MET A 205 -1.92 21.10 -20.15
CA MET A 205 -2.63 21.57 -18.95
C MET A 205 -2.95 23.07 -19.01
N HIS A 206 -2.04 23.90 -19.53
CA HIS A 206 -2.30 25.33 -19.72
C HIS A 206 -3.41 25.61 -20.73
N GLU A 207 -3.47 24.84 -21.84
CA GLU A 207 -4.53 24.95 -22.84
C GLU A 207 -5.89 24.53 -22.28
N GLN A 208 -5.94 23.43 -21.51
CA GLN A 208 -7.18 22.94 -20.91
C GLN A 208 -7.67 23.79 -19.75
N PHE A 209 -6.76 24.43 -19.00
CA PHE A 209 -7.07 25.21 -17.80
C PHE A 209 -6.44 26.62 -17.85
N PRO A 210 -7.02 27.56 -18.63
CA PRO A 210 -6.42 28.89 -18.87
C PRO A 210 -6.44 29.82 -17.65
N ARG A 211 -7.24 29.52 -16.62
CA ARG A 211 -7.34 30.32 -15.39
C ARG A 211 -6.24 29.91 -14.40
N ARG A 212 -5.78 30.88 -13.57
CA ARG A 212 -4.74 30.75 -12.53
C ARG A 212 -4.82 29.39 -11.85
N SER A 213 -4.00 28.46 -12.33
CA SER A 213 -3.85 27.12 -11.77
C SER A 213 -2.56 27.11 -10.97
N LEU A 214 -2.62 26.70 -9.71
CA LEU A 214 -1.42 26.51 -8.91
C LEU A 214 -0.70 25.25 -9.41
N LEU A 215 0.52 25.41 -9.95
CA LEU A 215 1.33 24.27 -10.39
C LEU A 215 2.27 23.85 -9.25
N CYS A 216 2.05 22.67 -8.69
CA CYS A 216 2.88 22.10 -7.64
C CYS A 216 3.88 21.09 -8.22
N PHE A 217 5.17 21.32 -8.02
CA PHE A 217 6.22 20.35 -8.38
C PHE A 217 6.56 19.49 -7.18
N LEU A 218 6.33 18.18 -7.30
CA LEU A 218 6.76 17.19 -6.32
C LEU A 218 8.05 16.53 -6.80
N ARG A 219 9.03 16.39 -5.90
CA ARG A 219 10.34 15.74 -6.13
C ARG A 219 10.35 14.32 -5.58
#